data_AF-A0A6G7ZD82-F1
#
_entry.id   AF-A0A6G7ZD82-F1
#
_cell.length_a   1.000
_cell.length_b   1.000
_cell.length_c   1.000
_cell.angle_alpha   90.00
_cell.angle_beta   90.00
_cell.angle_gamma   90.00
#
_symmetry.space_group_name_H-M   'P 1'
#
loop_
_entity.id
_entity.type
_entity.pdbx_description
1 polymer ?
#
loop_
_entity_poly.entity_id
_entity_poly.type
_entity_poly.pdbx_seq_one_letter_code
_entity_poly.pdbx_strand_id
1 'polypeptide(L)' 'MIREINQKINAINKKIGVNVTLPKDDNESLRKHAKINGTVATVLLGAGIIFNSKGLLVLSALAGIGTYFTLRESKRD' A
#
# COMPACT_ATOMS: atom_id res chain seq x y z
N MET A 1 -6.45 -3.83 9.36
CA MET A 1 -5.11 -4.41 9.26
C MET A 1 -4.00 -3.35 9.20
N ILE A 2 -3.88 -2.53 8.15
CA ILE A 2 -2.85 -1.45 8.12
C ILE A 2 -3.06 -0.46 9.28
N ARG A 3 -4.31 -0.04 9.53
CA ARG A 3 -4.64 0.82 10.68
C ARG A 3 -4.28 0.18 12.01
N GLU A 4 -4.64 -1.09 12.19
CA GLU A 4 -4.39 -1.84 13.42
C GLU A 4 -2.88 -1.99 13.66
N ILE A 5 -2.10 -2.24 12.60
CA ILE A 5 -0.63 -2.31 12.66
C ILE A 5 -0.07 -0.94 13.05
N ASN A 6 -0.48 0.14 12.39
CA ASN A 6 -0.01 1.50 12.73
C ASN A 6 -0.36 1.87 14.18
N GLN A 7 -1.56 1.52 14.65
CA GLN A 7 -1.97 1.75 16.05
C GLN A 7 -1.11 0.95 17.04
N LYS A 8 -0.83 -0.33 16.76
CA LYS A 8 0.03 -1.17 17.61
C LYS A 8 1.46 -0.64 17.65
N ILE A 9 2.01 -0.24 16.50
CA ILE A 9 3.34 0.34 16.43
C ILE A 9 3.38 1.69 17.17
N ASN A 10 2.37 2.54 17.04
CA ASN A 10 2.30 3.80 17.80
C ASN A 10 2.24 3.55 19.31
N ALA A 11 1.51 2.52 19.76
CA ALA A 11 1.49 2.13 21.18
C ALA A 11 2.87 1.65 21.66
N ILE A 12 3.58 0.88 20.83
CA ILE A 12 4.96 0.45 21.12
C ILE A 12 5.88 1.67 21.17
N ASN A 13 5.88 2.52 20.14
CA ASN A 13 6.72 3.72 20.05
C ASN A 13 6.55 4.63 21.26
N LYS A 14 5.31 4.85 21.70
CA LYS A 14 5.01 5.59 22.94
C LYS A 14 5.59 4.90 24.18
N LYS A 15 5.53 3.57 24.25
CA LYS A 15 6.05 2.79 25.38
C LYS A 15 7.59 2.80 25.46
N ILE A 16 8.27 2.82 24.31
CA ILE A 16 9.74 2.82 24.25
C ILE A 16 10.35 4.23 24.12
N GLY A 17 9.53 5.28 24.18
CA GLY A 17 9.97 6.68 24.09
C GLY A 17 10.42 7.13 22.70
N VAL A 18 10.06 6.40 21.65
CA VAL A 18 10.38 6.74 20.25
C VAL A 18 9.37 7.75 19.74
N ASN A 19 9.85 8.91 19.29
CA ASN A 19 9.02 10.01 18.80
C ASN A 19 8.66 9.87 17.30
N VAL A 20 8.43 8.64 16.85
CA VAL A 20 7.96 8.35 15.49
C VAL A 20 6.49 7.99 15.59
N THR A 21 5.62 8.85 15.07
CA THR A 21 4.18 8.57 14.99
C THR A 21 3.85 8.17 13.57
N LEU A 22 3.42 6.92 13.38
CA LEU A 22 2.86 6.49 12.11
C LEU A 22 1.52 7.20 11.88
N PRO A 23 1.25 7.65 10.65
CA PRO A 23 0.02 8.33 10.32
C PRO A 23 -1.20 7.44 10.57
N LYS A 24 -2.27 8.08 11.03
CA LYS A 24 -3.57 7.42 11.15
C LYS A 24 -4.22 7.49 9.78
N ASP A 25 -4.11 6.41 9.02
CA ASP A 25 -4.65 6.34 7.66
C ASP A 25 -6.17 6.53 7.69
N ASP A 26 -6.71 7.53 6.99
CA ASP A 26 -8.14 7.71 6.79
C ASP A 26 -8.61 6.87 5.57
N ASN A 27 -9.92 6.59 5.49
CA ASN A 27 -10.44 5.73 4.42
C ASN A 27 -10.20 6.36 3.04
N GLU A 28 -10.22 7.69 2.96
CA GLU A 28 -10.00 8.44 1.73
C GLU A 28 -8.56 8.36 1.23
N SER A 29 -7.55 8.54 2.11
CA SER A 29 -6.14 8.39 1.73
C SER A 29 -5.85 6.96 1.28
N LEU A 30 -6.35 5.94 2.01
CA LEU A 30 -6.20 4.54 1.59
C LEU A 30 -6.81 4.32 0.19
N ARG A 31 -7.96 4.92 -0.11
CA ARG A 31 -8.59 4.80 -1.44
C ARG A 31 -7.76 5.49 -2.52
N LYS A 32 -7.19 6.66 -2.23
CA LYS A 32 -6.28 7.38 -3.14
C LYS A 32 -5.02 6.55 -3.41
N HIS A 33 -4.40 6.00 -2.38
CA HIS A 33 -3.21 5.17 -2.48
C HIS A 33 -3.49 3.88 -3.27
N ALA A 34 -4.62 3.22 -3.02
CA ALA A 34 -5.04 2.06 -3.79
C ALA A 34 -5.22 2.42 -5.28
N LYS A 35 -5.82 3.58 -5.59
CA LYS A 35 -5.97 4.03 -6.98
C LYS A 35 -4.62 4.25 -7.66
N ILE A 36 -3.69 4.94 -6.99
CA ILE A 36 -2.34 5.21 -7.51
C ILE A 36 -1.59 3.91 -7.75
N ASN A 37 -1.54 3.01 -6.76
CA ASN A 37 -0.87 1.71 -6.89
C ASN A 37 -1.49 0.88 -8.02
N GLY A 38 -2.82 0.94 -8.19
CA GLY A 38 -3.52 0.24 -9.27
C GLY A 38 -3.14 0.80 -10.64
N THR A 39 -3.08 2.12 -10.78
CA THR A 39 -2.60 2.77 -12.03
C THR A 39 -1.16 2.37 -12.34
N VAL A 40 -0.26 2.43 -11.35
CA VAL A 40 1.14 2.02 -11.52
C VAL A 40 1.24 0.55 -11.92
N ALA A 41 0.47 -0.34 -11.28
CA ALA A 41 0.45 -1.76 -11.61
C ALA A 41 0.05 -2.00 -13.08
N THR A 42 -0.98 -1.31 -13.57
CA THR A 42 -1.44 -1.41 -14.96
C THR A 42 -0.41 -0.91 -15.96
N VAL A 43 0.24 0.22 -15.68
CA VAL A 43 1.29 0.79 -16.55
C VAL A 43 2.50 -0.15 -16.61
N LEU A 44 2.95 -0.65 -15.46
CA LEU A 44 4.05 -1.60 -15.38
C LEU A 44 3.73 -2.93 -16.06
N LEU A 45 2.48 -3.39 -15.98
CA LEU A 45 2.04 -4.61 -16.67
C LEU A 45 2.15 -4.43 -18.19
N GLY A 46 1.58 -3.34 -18.71
CA GLY A 46 1.62 -3.03 -20.14
C GLY A 46 3.06 -2.88 -20.66
N ALA A 47 3.88 -2.10 -19.96
CA ALA A 47 5.30 -1.95 -20.30
C ALA A 47 6.05 -3.28 -20.19
N GLY A 48 5.78 -4.09 -19.16
CA GLY A 48 6.40 -5.40 -18.98
C GLY A 48 6.10 -6.37 -20.12
N ILE A 49 4.88 -6.35 -20.65
CA ILE A 49 4.49 -7.14 -21.83
C ILE A 49 5.18 -6.61 -23.09
N ILE A 50 5.10 -5.30 -23.35
CA ILE A 50 5.67 -4.67 -24.56
C ILE A 50 7.19 -4.89 -24.65
N PHE A 51 7.90 -4.71 -23.54
CA PHE A 51 9.36 -4.85 -23.49
C PHE A 51 9.83 -6.26 -23.08
N ASN A 52 8.92 -7.23 -22.93
CA ASN A 52 9.19 -8.59 -22.44
C ASN A 52 10.06 -8.61 -21.16
N SER A 53 9.84 -7.66 -20.25
CA SER A 53 10.66 -7.46 -19.07
C SER A 53 10.06 -8.14 -17.84
N LYS A 54 10.66 -9.25 -17.43
CA LYS A 54 10.27 -9.98 -16.21
C LYS A 54 10.32 -9.11 -14.96
N GLY A 55 11.26 -8.17 -14.88
CA GLY A 55 11.38 -7.26 -13.74
C GLY A 55 10.16 -6.33 -13.61
N LEU A 56 9.70 -5.77 -14.73
CA LEU A 56 8.48 -4.94 -14.74
C LEU A 56 7.22 -5.74 -14.40
N LEU A 57 7.15 -6.99 -14.84
CA LEU A 57 6.04 -7.90 -14.48
C LEU A 57 6.03 -8.20 -12.98
N VAL A 58 7.20 -8.43 -12.36
CA VAL A 58 7.32 -8.63 -10.91
C VAL A 58 6.90 -7.37 -10.15
N LEU A 59 7.36 -6.19 -10.58
CA LEU A 59 6.97 -4.92 -9.96
C LEU A 59 5.46 -4.65 -10.11
N SER A 60 4.88 -4.97 -11.26
CA SER A 60 3.43 -4.90 -11.49
C SER A 60 2.67 -5.80 -10.52
N ALA A 61 3.11 -7.05 -10.33
CA ALA A 61 2.49 -7.97 -9.39
C ALA A 61 2.55 -7.44 -7.94
N LEU A 62 3.71 -6.91 -7.51
CA LEU A 62 3.87 -6.31 -6.18
C LEU A 62 2.96 -5.10 -5.99
N ALA A 63 2.88 -4.20 -6.98
CA ALA A 63 1.98 -3.06 -6.95
C ALA A 63 0.50 -3.48 -6.93
N GLY A 64 0.14 -4.55 -7.64
CA GLY A 64 -1.19 -5.13 -7.64
C GLY A 64 -1.59 -5.71 -6.27
N ILE A 65 -0.68 -6.46 -5.63
CA ILE A 65 -0.87 -6.96 -4.26
C ILE A 65 -1.05 -5.78 -3.28
N GLY A 66 -0.19 -4.77 -3.38
CA GLY A 66 -0.31 -3.55 -2.56
C GLY A 66 -1.65 -2.84 -2.76
N THR A 67 -2.12 -2.74 -4.00
CA THR A 67 -3.44 -2.18 -4.33
C THR A 67 -4.57 -2.96 -3.66
N TYR A 68 -4.53 -4.29 -3.72
CA TYR A 68 -5.55 -5.15 -3.14
C TYR A 68 -5.68 -4.95 -1.63
N PHE A 69 -4.56 -5.01 -0.90
CA PHE A 69 -4.58 -4.84 0.55
C PHE A 69 -5.03 -3.44 0.97
N THR A 70 -4.54 -2.39 0.30
CA THR A 70 -4.92 -1.01 0.61
C THR A 70 -6.40 -0.75 0.30
N LEU A 71 -6.92 -1.27 -0.82
CA LEU A 71 -8.33 -1.13 -1.17
C LEU A 71 -9.24 -1.89 -0.20
N ARG A 72 -8.83 -3.10 0.20
CA ARG A 72 -9.57 -3.91 1.17
C ARG A 72 -9.63 -3.22 2.53
N GLU A 73 -8.55 -2.59 2.96
CA GLU A 73 -8.50 -1.82 4.20
C GLU A 73 -9.37 -0.56 4.13
N SER A 74 -9.38 0.16 3.00
CA SER A 74 -10.22 1.36 2.80
C SER A 74 -11.72 1.10 2.95
N LYS A 75 -12.17 -0.13 2.67
CA LYS A 75 -13.57 -0.58 2.80
C LYS A 75 -13.92 -1.16 4.17
N ARG A 76 -12.95 -1.24 5.08
CA ARG A 76 -13.14 -1.75 6.45
C ARG A 76 -13.48 -0.53 7.33
N ASP A 77 -14.69 -0.52 7.89
CA ASP A 77 -15.14 0.52 8.82
C ASP A 77 -14.30 0.52 10.11
#